data_AF-A0A7X0ARF7-F1
#
_entry.id   AF-A0A7X0ARF7-F1
#
_cell.length_a   1.000
_cell.length_b   1.000
_cell.length_c   1.000
_cell.angle_alpha   90.00
_cell.angle_beta   90.00
_cell.angle_gamma   90.00
#
_symmetry.space_group_name_H-M   'P 1'
#
loop_
_entity.id
_entity.type
_entity.pdbx_description
1 polymer ?
#
loop_
_entity_poly.entity_id
_entity_poly.type
_entity_poly.pdbx_seq_one_letter_code
_entity_poly.pdbx_strand_id
1 'polypeptide(L)'
;MQERTHKDTTDVILFDADASSDVANDWFSFDYWRSRDALRVQSGGRGGVAVISTPAGECVLRHYRRGGMVATLMGDRYLWTGADRTRAFAEFRLLGEIARLGLPGPQVVAARYCRHGVYYTADLITRCIPDASTLAERLAAGQFDAKLAEDVGMLVARFHHAGIWHADLNAHNILVTPGQLYVIDFDRCELRQPAEAWRLSNLQRLRRSLVKLGAAAYGDAAFEQAVWQPLLHAYQRTFDA
;
A
#
# COMPACT_ATOMS: atom_id res chain seq x y z
N MET A 1 -8.44 -16.37 -1.74
CA MET A 1 -8.29 -15.61 -3.00
C MET A 1 -8.47 -16.59 -4.13
N GLN A 2 -9.52 -16.39 -4.92
CA GLN A 2 -9.77 -17.13 -6.16
C GLN A 2 -9.58 -16.16 -7.33
N GLU A 3 -8.38 -16.18 -7.91
CA GLU A 3 -8.03 -15.32 -9.06
C GLU A 3 -8.89 -15.67 -10.28
N ARG A 4 -9.61 -14.67 -10.82
CA ARG A 4 -10.35 -14.76 -12.08
C ARG A 4 -10.02 -13.57 -12.98
N THR A 5 -10.13 -13.80 -14.28
CA THR A 5 -9.79 -12.79 -15.29
C THR A 5 -10.95 -12.58 -16.25
N HIS A 6 -11.31 -11.32 -16.48
CA HIS A 6 -12.19 -10.90 -17.57
C HIS A 6 -11.35 -10.16 -18.62
N LYS A 7 -11.53 -10.51 -19.89
CA LYS A 7 -10.78 -9.93 -21.02
C LYS A 7 -11.76 -9.30 -22.01
N ASP A 8 -11.64 -8.01 -22.20
CA ASP A 8 -12.14 -7.27 -23.34
C ASP A 8 -10.95 -6.85 -24.23
N THR A 9 -11.21 -6.47 -25.47
CA THR A 9 -10.27 -6.25 -26.58
C THR A 9 -8.91 -5.67 -26.16
N THR A 10 -8.91 -4.61 -25.36
CA THR A 10 -7.69 -3.98 -24.80
C THR A 10 -7.66 -3.91 -23.28
N ASP A 11 -8.77 -4.27 -22.62
CA ASP A 11 -8.99 -4.07 -21.19
C ASP A 11 -9.06 -5.42 -20.50
N VAL A 12 -8.18 -5.63 -19.52
CA VAL A 12 -8.14 -6.88 -18.77
C VAL A 12 -8.28 -6.59 -17.30
N ILE A 13 -9.26 -7.24 -16.69
CA ILE A 13 -9.55 -7.19 -15.27
C ILE A 13 -9.10 -8.49 -14.64
N LEU A 14 -8.33 -8.39 -13.57
CA LEU A 14 -8.00 -9.46 -12.64
C LEU A 14 -8.75 -9.21 -11.34
N PHE A 15 -9.47 -10.18 -10.80
CA PHE A 15 -10.23 -9.99 -9.57
C PHE A 15 -10.25 -11.22 -8.68
N ASP A 16 -10.49 -10.99 -7.39
CA ASP A 16 -10.68 -12.05 -6.40
C ASP A 16 -12.17 -12.42 -6.32
N ALA A 17 -12.52 -13.62 -6.80
CA ALA A 17 -13.88 -14.11 -6.79
C ALA A 17 -14.43 -14.38 -5.37
N ASP A 18 -13.56 -14.52 -4.36
CA ASP A 18 -13.97 -14.57 -2.96
C ASP A 18 -14.39 -13.18 -2.45
N ALA A 19 -13.86 -12.10 -3.05
CA ALA A 19 -14.17 -10.73 -2.68
C ALA A 19 -15.39 -10.16 -3.41
N SER A 20 -15.53 -10.45 -4.72
CA SER A 20 -16.72 -10.16 -5.52
C SER A 20 -16.86 -11.17 -6.66
N SER A 21 -18.06 -11.73 -6.84
CA SER A 21 -18.32 -12.72 -7.89
C SER A 21 -18.37 -12.12 -9.30
N ASP A 22 -18.61 -10.80 -9.41
CA ASP A 22 -18.68 -10.06 -10.66
C ASP A 22 -18.04 -8.67 -10.48
N VAL A 23 -17.09 -8.34 -11.34
CA VAL A 23 -16.40 -7.03 -11.36
C VAL A 23 -16.43 -6.51 -12.78
N ALA A 24 -17.24 -5.47 -13.01
CA ALA A 24 -17.41 -4.86 -14.31
C ALA A 24 -16.35 -3.78 -14.59
N ASN A 25 -16.10 -3.49 -15.88
CA ASN A 25 -15.20 -2.41 -16.31
C ASN A 25 -15.51 -1.06 -15.66
N ASP A 26 -16.80 -0.78 -15.46
CA ASP A 26 -17.31 0.44 -14.85
C ASP A 26 -16.80 0.68 -13.42
N TRP A 27 -16.40 -0.37 -12.69
CA TRP A 27 -15.85 -0.23 -11.34
C TRP A 27 -14.56 0.60 -11.29
N PHE A 28 -13.86 0.70 -12.42
CA PHE A 28 -12.62 1.45 -12.55
C PHE A 28 -12.84 2.84 -13.15
N SER A 29 -14.09 3.32 -13.20
CA SER A 29 -14.44 4.69 -13.59
C SER A 29 -14.84 5.52 -12.37
N PHE A 30 -14.12 6.60 -12.09
CA PHE A 30 -14.51 7.53 -11.03
C PHE A 30 -15.88 8.17 -11.29
N ASP A 31 -16.21 8.46 -12.55
CA ASP A 31 -17.48 9.08 -12.93
C ASP A 31 -18.67 8.13 -12.76
N TYR A 32 -18.44 6.83 -12.99
CA TYR A 32 -19.44 5.79 -12.72
C TYR A 32 -19.89 5.79 -11.25
N TRP A 33 -18.94 5.88 -10.32
CA TRP A 33 -19.25 5.94 -8.89
C TRP A 33 -19.77 7.31 -8.46
N ARG A 34 -19.25 8.41 -9.02
CA ARG A 34 -19.72 9.77 -8.72
C ARG A 34 -21.19 9.96 -9.14
N SER A 35 -21.58 9.47 -10.31
CA SER A 35 -22.97 9.57 -10.79
C SER A 35 -23.98 8.79 -9.94
N ARG A 36 -23.50 7.90 -9.06
CA ARG A 36 -24.30 7.07 -8.14
C ARG A 36 -24.22 7.54 -6.70
N ASP A 37 -23.60 8.69 -6.44
CA ASP A 37 -23.29 9.18 -5.08
C ASP A 37 -22.52 8.16 -4.23
N ALA A 38 -21.73 7.32 -4.90
CA ALA A 38 -21.01 6.19 -4.32
C ALA A 38 -19.50 6.43 -4.28
N LEU A 39 -19.04 7.65 -4.54
CA LEU A 39 -17.64 8.08 -4.48
C LEU A 39 -17.47 9.16 -3.41
N ARG A 40 -16.61 8.90 -2.42
CA ARG A 40 -16.15 9.89 -1.44
C ARG A 40 -14.65 10.08 -1.59
N VAL A 41 -14.20 11.33 -1.64
CA VAL A 41 -12.77 11.64 -1.59
C VAL A 41 -12.40 11.97 -0.16
N GLN A 42 -11.62 11.11 0.48
CA GLN A 42 -11.08 11.36 1.80
C GLN A 42 -9.75 12.12 1.72
N SER A 43 -9.52 13.00 2.68
CA SER A 43 -8.23 13.66 2.91
C SER A 43 -7.16 12.60 3.10
N GLY A 44 -6.11 12.60 2.28
CA GLY A 44 -5.01 11.64 2.39
C GLY A 44 -3.89 11.96 1.41
N GLY A 45 -2.66 12.15 1.92
CA GLY A 45 -1.46 12.39 1.12
C GLY A 45 -1.58 13.50 0.06
N ARG A 46 -0.79 13.39 -1.03
CA ARG A 46 -0.67 14.41 -2.09
C ARG A 46 -1.81 14.40 -3.14
N GLY A 47 -2.94 13.73 -2.90
CA GLY A 47 -3.97 13.60 -3.94
C GLY A 47 -5.37 13.14 -3.51
N GLY A 48 -5.59 12.89 -2.22
CA GLY A 48 -6.85 12.33 -1.72
C GLY A 48 -6.99 10.84 -2.02
N VAL A 49 -7.76 10.14 -1.18
CA VAL A 49 -8.08 8.72 -1.34
C VAL A 49 -9.52 8.62 -1.84
N ALA A 50 -9.72 8.00 -3.00
CA ALA A 50 -11.04 7.80 -3.56
C ALA A 50 -11.67 6.51 -3.01
N VAL A 51 -12.61 6.67 -2.10
CA VAL A 51 -13.37 5.57 -1.50
C VAL A 51 -14.68 5.39 -2.26
N ILE A 52 -14.89 4.19 -2.79
CA ILE A 52 -16.05 3.78 -3.57
C ILE A 52 -16.90 2.78 -2.78
N SER A 53 -18.22 2.91 -2.85
CA SER A 53 -19.16 1.99 -2.23
C SER A 53 -19.55 0.91 -3.24
N THR A 54 -18.99 -0.28 -3.09
CA THR A 54 -19.17 -1.40 -4.03
C THR A 54 -20.03 -2.51 -3.41
N PRO A 55 -20.55 -3.46 -4.20
CA PRO A 55 -21.12 -4.71 -3.68
C PRO A 55 -20.18 -5.50 -2.75
N ALA A 56 -18.86 -5.33 -2.87
CA ALA A 56 -17.86 -5.94 -1.98
C ALA A 56 -17.62 -5.15 -0.67
N GLY A 57 -18.35 -4.06 -0.46
CA GLY A 57 -18.17 -3.09 0.63
C GLY A 57 -17.42 -1.83 0.20
N GLU A 58 -17.01 -1.03 1.17
CA GLU A 58 -16.20 0.17 0.93
C GLU A 58 -14.80 -0.22 0.44
N CYS A 59 -14.40 0.35 -0.69
CA CYS A 59 -13.14 0.06 -1.35
C CYS A 59 -12.39 1.33 -1.70
N VAL A 60 -11.08 1.28 -1.76
CA VAL A 60 -10.22 2.33 -2.31
C VAL A 60 -9.97 2.02 -3.78
N LEU A 61 -10.36 2.96 -4.67
CA LEU A 61 -10.01 2.93 -6.09
C LEU A 61 -8.80 3.82 -6.34
N ARG A 62 -7.71 3.21 -6.80
CA ARG A 62 -6.47 3.91 -7.15
C ARG A 62 -6.17 3.76 -8.63
N HIS A 63 -5.98 4.90 -9.29
CA HIS A 63 -5.41 4.97 -10.63
C HIS A 63 -3.89 5.15 -10.53
N TYR A 64 -3.11 4.31 -11.22
CA TYR A 64 -1.66 4.42 -11.18
C TYR A 64 -1.20 5.64 -11.97
N ARG A 65 -0.65 6.62 -11.26
CA ARG A 65 -0.02 7.78 -11.88
C ARG A 65 1.50 7.61 -11.84
N ARG A 66 2.19 7.98 -12.93
CA ARG A 66 3.64 8.11 -12.89
C ARG A 66 4.00 9.37 -12.09
N GLY A 67 5.00 9.25 -11.22
CA GLY A 67 5.63 10.39 -10.55
C GLY A 67 6.92 10.84 -11.26
N GLY A 68 7.39 12.04 -10.93
CA GLY A 68 8.67 12.58 -11.41
C GLY A 68 8.62 13.19 -12.82
N MET A 69 9.78 13.62 -13.34
CA MET A 69 9.91 14.32 -14.63
C MET A 69 9.38 13.52 -15.85
N VAL A 70 9.26 12.20 -15.72
CA VAL A 70 8.70 11.31 -16.76
C VAL A 70 7.18 11.47 -16.90
N ALA A 71 6.48 11.88 -15.84
CA ALA A 71 5.04 12.15 -15.88
C ALA A 71 4.70 13.32 -16.82
N THR A 72 5.60 14.32 -16.90
CA THR A 72 5.43 15.49 -17.77
C THR A 72 5.53 15.13 -19.26
N LEU A 73 6.22 14.03 -19.61
CA LEU A 73 6.42 13.59 -21.00
C LEU A 73 5.48 12.45 -21.42
N MET A 74 5.13 11.54 -20.50
CA MET A 74 4.38 10.31 -20.81
C MET A 74 3.06 10.15 -20.03
N GLY A 75 2.68 11.10 -19.17
CA GLY A 75 1.46 11.01 -18.36
C GLY A 75 1.45 9.77 -17.46
N ASP A 76 0.34 9.05 -17.47
CA ASP A 76 0.04 7.82 -16.71
C ASP A 76 0.45 6.51 -17.42
N ARG A 77 1.11 6.60 -18.59
CA ARG A 77 1.34 5.45 -19.47
C ARG A 77 2.60 4.67 -19.14
N TYR A 78 2.48 3.34 -18.98
CA TYR A 78 3.59 2.43 -18.74
C TYR A 78 3.94 1.59 -19.97
N LEU A 79 5.23 1.28 -20.18
CA LEU A 79 5.65 0.42 -21.30
C LEU A 79 5.13 -1.01 -21.12
N TRP A 80 4.48 -1.53 -22.16
CA TRP A 80 3.96 -2.88 -22.17
C TRP A 80 5.08 -3.90 -22.32
N THR A 81 5.21 -4.80 -21.33
CA THR A 81 6.20 -5.89 -21.34
C THR A 81 5.59 -7.27 -21.04
N GLY A 82 4.25 -7.35 -21.01
CA GLY A 82 3.48 -8.55 -20.68
C GLY A 82 2.42 -8.30 -19.60
N ALA A 83 1.33 -9.05 -19.63
CA ALA A 83 0.19 -8.89 -18.72
C ALA A 83 0.59 -9.06 -17.24
N ASP A 84 1.33 -10.13 -16.94
CA ASP A 84 1.79 -10.45 -15.58
C ASP A 84 2.83 -9.46 -15.04
N ARG A 85 3.40 -8.63 -15.91
CA ARG A 85 4.38 -7.59 -15.56
C ARG A 85 3.76 -6.20 -15.42
N THR A 86 2.44 -6.09 -15.58
CA THR A 86 1.75 -4.84 -15.28
C THR A 86 1.78 -4.59 -13.78
N ARG A 87 1.95 -3.32 -13.38
CA ARG A 87 2.03 -2.95 -11.95
C ARG A 87 0.81 -3.40 -11.16
N ALA A 88 -0.37 -3.19 -11.73
CA ALA A 88 -1.63 -3.58 -11.10
C ALA A 88 -1.73 -5.09 -10.85
N PHE A 89 -1.29 -5.93 -11.80
CA PHE A 89 -1.36 -7.39 -11.63
C PHE A 89 -0.27 -7.89 -10.68
N ALA A 90 0.93 -7.33 -10.76
CA ALA A 90 2.00 -7.67 -9.83
C ALA A 90 1.61 -7.33 -8.37
N GLU A 91 1.05 -6.13 -8.15
CA GLU A 91 0.56 -5.73 -6.82
C GLU A 91 -0.64 -6.54 -6.38
N PHE A 92 -1.60 -6.84 -7.27
CA PHE A 92 -2.74 -7.70 -6.96
C PHE A 92 -2.30 -9.05 -6.39
N ARG A 93 -1.37 -9.72 -7.08
CA ARG A 93 -0.87 -11.03 -6.65
C ARG A 93 -0.04 -10.94 -5.37
N LEU A 94 0.76 -9.88 -5.21
CA LEU A 94 1.50 -9.65 -3.97
C LEU A 94 0.56 -9.46 -2.78
N LEU A 95 -0.53 -8.70 -2.94
CA LEU A 95 -1.56 -8.53 -1.92
C LEU A 95 -2.28 -9.86 -1.60
N GLY A 96 -2.52 -10.69 -2.63
CA GLY A 96 -3.01 -12.06 -2.44
C GLY A 96 -2.09 -12.91 -1.57
N GLU A 97 -0.77 -12.86 -1.83
CA GLU A 97 0.23 -13.55 -1.01
C GLU A 97 0.33 -12.99 0.42
N ILE A 98 0.29 -11.67 0.59
CA ILE A 98 0.26 -11.00 1.90
C ILE A 98 -0.95 -11.50 2.72
N ALA A 99 -2.12 -11.59 2.11
CA ALA A 99 -3.32 -12.12 2.76
C ALA A 99 -3.17 -13.61 3.11
N ARG A 100 -2.61 -14.42 2.20
CA ARG A 100 -2.34 -15.85 2.44
C ARG A 100 -1.37 -16.07 3.60
N LEU A 101 -0.40 -15.16 3.78
CA LEU A 101 0.58 -15.17 4.87
C LEU A 101 0.02 -14.60 6.19
N GLY A 102 -1.24 -14.14 6.23
CA GLY A 102 -1.84 -13.54 7.41
C GLY A 102 -1.20 -12.21 7.82
N LEU A 103 -0.56 -11.53 6.87
CA LEU A 103 0.06 -10.22 7.09
C LEU A 103 -0.98 -9.10 6.95
N PRO A 104 -0.91 -8.05 7.77
CA PRO A 104 -1.88 -6.97 7.75
C PRO A 104 -1.59 -5.98 6.61
N GLY A 105 -2.02 -6.36 5.40
CA GLY A 105 -2.11 -5.48 4.23
C GLY A 105 -3.57 -5.29 3.79
N PRO A 106 -3.83 -4.39 2.82
CA PRO A 106 -5.18 -4.19 2.30
C PRO A 106 -5.61 -5.43 1.50
N GLN A 107 -6.85 -5.88 1.70
CA GLN A 107 -7.40 -6.97 0.90
C GLN A 107 -7.63 -6.47 -0.52
N VAL A 108 -7.02 -7.13 -1.52
CA VAL A 108 -7.27 -6.79 -2.92
C VAL A 108 -8.64 -7.29 -3.37
N VAL A 109 -9.31 -6.49 -4.21
CA VAL A 109 -10.60 -6.85 -4.81
C VAL A 109 -10.43 -7.05 -6.31
N ALA A 110 -9.83 -6.07 -6.99
CA ALA A 110 -9.64 -6.14 -8.43
C ALA A 110 -8.49 -5.25 -8.91
N ALA A 111 -7.92 -5.59 -10.05
CA ALA A 111 -6.90 -4.84 -10.76
C ALA A 111 -7.29 -4.78 -12.24
N ARG A 112 -6.97 -3.68 -12.90
CA ARG A 112 -7.17 -3.51 -14.34
C ARG A 112 -5.90 -3.01 -14.98
N TYR A 113 -5.66 -3.46 -16.22
CA TYR A 113 -4.87 -2.68 -17.16
C TYR A 113 -5.65 -2.43 -18.46
N CYS A 114 -5.44 -1.27 -19.05
CA CYS A 114 -5.96 -0.90 -20.37
C CYS A 114 -4.77 -0.71 -21.32
N ARG A 115 -4.71 -1.50 -22.40
CA ARG A 115 -3.59 -1.46 -23.35
C ARG A 115 -3.82 -0.42 -24.45
N HIS A 116 -2.81 0.42 -24.67
CA HIS A 116 -2.76 1.44 -25.71
C HIS A 116 -1.51 1.23 -26.57
N GLY A 117 -1.54 0.21 -27.44
CA GLY A 117 -0.42 -0.16 -28.31
C GLY A 117 0.79 -0.68 -27.52
N VAL A 118 1.86 0.12 -27.46
CA VAL A 118 3.09 -0.17 -26.69
C VAL A 118 3.02 0.30 -25.25
N TYR A 119 1.92 0.95 -24.86
CA TYR A 119 1.71 1.46 -23.51
C TYR A 119 0.50 0.81 -22.83
N TYR A 120 0.37 0.99 -21.51
CA TYR A 120 -0.83 0.67 -20.74
C TYR A 120 -1.08 1.67 -19.61
N THR A 121 -2.33 1.80 -19.20
CA THR A 121 -2.75 2.42 -17.92
C THR A 121 -3.25 1.34 -16.98
N ALA A 122 -3.28 1.63 -15.68
CA ALA A 122 -3.59 0.63 -14.67
C ALA A 122 -4.39 1.21 -13.51
N ASP A 123 -5.20 0.35 -12.90
CA ASP A 123 -6.02 0.66 -11.74
C ASP A 123 -6.02 -0.50 -10.75
N LEU A 124 -6.19 -0.19 -9.46
CA LEU A 124 -6.31 -1.17 -8.38
C LEU A 124 -7.46 -0.78 -7.46
N ILE A 125 -8.25 -1.79 -7.06
CA ILE A 125 -9.31 -1.71 -6.08
C ILE A 125 -8.94 -2.62 -4.92
N THR A 126 -8.89 -2.03 -3.72
CA THR A 126 -8.65 -2.75 -2.46
C THR A 126 -9.76 -2.42 -1.48
N ARG A 127 -10.02 -3.27 -0.48
CA ARG A 127 -10.94 -2.92 0.61
C ARG A 127 -10.40 -1.72 1.38
N CYS A 128 -11.29 -0.81 1.73
CA CYS A 128 -10.96 0.30 2.59
C CYS A 128 -10.69 -0.21 4.01
N ILE A 129 -9.64 0.31 4.65
CA ILE A 129 -9.36 0.04 6.05
C ILE A 129 -10.10 1.10 6.88
N PRO A 130 -11.12 0.72 7.67
CA PRO A 130 -11.92 1.69 8.42
C PRO A 130 -11.13 2.24 9.62
N ASP A 131 -11.51 3.44 10.06
CA ASP A 131 -10.99 4.08 11.28
C ASP A 131 -9.46 4.15 11.37
N ALA A 132 -8.82 4.30 10.21
CA ALA A 132 -7.38 4.36 10.08
C ALA A 132 -6.89 5.81 10.00
N SER A 133 -5.77 6.08 10.67
CA SER A 133 -4.93 7.23 10.35
C SER A 133 -3.50 6.77 10.07
N THR A 134 -2.78 7.53 9.27
CA THR A 134 -1.38 7.24 8.98
C THR A 134 -0.51 7.43 10.21
N LEU A 135 0.60 6.70 10.31
CA LEU A 135 1.61 6.92 11.33
C LEU A 135 2.15 8.36 11.29
N ALA A 136 2.22 8.97 10.09
CA ALA A 136 2.55 10.37 9.91
C ALA A 136 1.54 11.33 10.59
N GLU A 137 0.24 11.06 10.48
CA GLU A 137 -0.81 11.84 11.17
C GLU A 137 -0.75 11.64 12.68
N ARG A 138 -0.50 10.40 13.15
CA ARG A 138 -0.28 10.13 14.57
C ARG A 138 0.91 10.90 15.12
N LEU A 139 2.03 10.90 14.38
CA LEU A 139 3.21 11.67 14.73
C LEU A 139 2.90 13.18 14.78
N ALA A 140 2.22 13.72 13.78
CA ALA A 140 1.86 15.15 13.74
C ALA A 140 0.91 15.55 14.89
N ALA A 141 0.06 14.63 15.35
CA ALA A 141 -0.81 14.81 16.50
C ALA A 141 -0.13 14.58 17.86
N GLY A 142 1.18 14.27 17.89
CA GLY A 142 1.90 13.93 19.13
C GLY A 142 1.49 12.58 19.74
N GLN A 143 0.87 11.71 18.95
CA GLN A 143 0.35 10.39 19.35
C GLN A 143 1.25 9.24 18.88
N PHE A 144 2.57 9.48 18.77
CA PHE A 144 3.55 8.44 18.44
C PHE A 144 4.50 8.23 19.62
N ASP A 145 4.11 7.33 20.52
CA ASP A 145 4.88 6.98 21.71
C ASP A 145 5.75 5.73 21.50
N ALA A 146 6.51 5.37 22.54
CA ALA A 146 7.38 4.20 22.51
C ALA A 146 6.61 2.89 22.25
N LYS A 147 5.38 2.77 22.73
CA LYS A 147 4.56 1.56 22.55
C LYS A 147 4.14 1.39 21.09
N LEU A 148 3.65 2.45 20.47
CA LEU A 148 3.33 2.44 19.04
C LEU A 148 4.60 2.23 18.19
N ALA A 149 5.75 2.75 18.63
CA ALA A 149 7.03 2.48 17.97
C ALA A 149 7.43 1.00 18.01
N GLU A 150 7.26 0.32 19.15
CA GLU A 150 7.44 -1.13 19.27
C GLU A 150 6.49 -1.89 18.34
N ASP A 151 5.20 -1.53 18.31
CA ASP A 151 4.19 -2.17 17.47
C ASP A 151 4.53 -2.04 15.97
N VAL A 152 5.04 -0.88 15.55
CA VAL A 152 5.58 -0.67 14.20
C VAL A 152 6.81 -1.57 13.95
N GLY A 153 7.71 -1.70 14.92
CA GLY A 153 8.87 -2.59 14.83
C GLY A 153 8.46 -4.05 14.60
N MET A 154 7.51 -4.56 15.39
CA MET A 154 6.97 -5.91 15.24
C MET A 154 6.26 -6.10 13.90
N LEU A 155 5.47 -5.12 13.46
CA LEU A 155 4.81 -5.13 12.16
C LEU A 155 5.83 -5.31 11.03
N VAL A 156 6.84 -4.43 10.98
CA VAL A 156 7.86 -4.45 9.91
C VAL A 156 8.66 -5.74 9.94
N ALA A 157 8.97 -6.28 11.13
CA ALA A 157 9.65 -7.56 11.27
C ALA A 157 8.85 -8.72 10.65
N ARG A 158 7.54 -8.79 10.88
CA ARG A 158 6.67 -9.81 10.29
C ARG A 158 6.69 -9.80 8.76
N PHE A 159 6.60 -8.60 8.16
CA PHE A 159 6.71 -8.45 6.70
C PHE A 159 8.09 -8.87 6.18
N HIS A 160 9.17 -8.43 6.85
CA HIS A 160 10.52 -8.77 6.45
C HIS A 160 10.83 -10.26 6.60
N HIS A 161 10.33 -10.91 7.65
CA HIS A 161 10.50 -12.34 7.91
C HIS A 161 9.84 -13.17 6.80
N ALA A 162 8.66 -12.74 6.35
CA ALA A 162 7.96 -13.32 5.21
C ALA A 162 8.58 -12.96 3.84
N GLY A 163 9.69 -12.22 3.80
CA GLY A 163 10.38 -11.85 2.57
C GLY A 163 9.72 -10.71 1.79
N ILE A 164 8.78 -9.97 2.38
CA ILE A 164 8.14 -8.83 1.71
C ILE A 164 9.07 -7.61 1.79
N TRP A 165 9.62 -7.22 0.64
CA TRP A 165 10.36 -5.97 0.49
C TRP A 165 9.43 -4.84 0.03
N HIS A 166 9.43 -3.74 0.77
CA HIS A 166 8.56 -2.60 0.47
C HIS A 166 9.32 -1.46 -0.24
N ALA A 167 8.96 -1.13 -1.48
CA ALA A 167 9.72 -0.16 -2.28
C ALA A 167 9.78 1.25 -1.65
N ASP A 168 8.74 1.64 -0.92
CA ASP A 168 8.67 2.94 -0.27
C ASP A 168 8.12 2.88 1.18
N LEU A 169 8.73 2.07 2.05
CA LEU A 169 8.33 2.01 3.46
C LEU A 169 8.56 3.36 4.15
N ASN A 170 7.48 4.04 4.50
CA ASN A 170 7.48 5.35 5.13
C ASN A 170 6.26 5.51 6.05
N ALA A 171 6.24 6.54 6.89
CA ALA A 171 5.16 6.75 7.88
C ALA A 171 3.77 7.06 7.29
N HIS A 172 3.66 7.46 6.02
CA HIS A 172 2.36 7.60 5.34
C HIS A 172 1.79 6.24 4.88
N ASN A 173 2.67 5.24 4.71
CA ASN A 173 2.30 3.90 4.24
C ASN A 173 2.08 2.89 5.39
N ILE A 174 2.04 3.39 6.63
CA ILE A 174 1.67 2.61 7.81
C ILE A 174 0.38 3.21 8.36
N LEU A 175 -0.68 2.41 8.42
CA LEU A 175 -1.96 2.80 8.99
C LEU A 175 -2.10 2.28 10.41
N VAL A 176 -2.66 3.12 11.27
CA VAL A 176 -2.92 2.88 12.69
C VAL A 176 -4.42 2.88 12.89
N THR A 177 -4.97 1.72 13.25
CA THR A 177 -6.38 1.55 13.66
C THR A 177 -6.44 1.24 15.16
N PRO A 178 -7.64 1.29 15.80
CA PRO A 178 -7.78 0.86 17.20
C PRO A 178 -7.40 -0.61 17.45
N GLY A 179 -7.52 -1.48 16.43
CA GLY A 179 -7.31 -2.93 16.60
C GLY A 179 -5.92 -3.42 16.18
N GLN A 180 -5.38 -2.89 15.08
CA GLN A 180 -4.06 -3.29 14.58
C GLN A 180 -3.43 -2.26 13.64
N LEU A 181 -2.17 -2.48 13.32
CA LEU A 181 -1.44 -1.73 12.30
C LEU A 181 -1.51 -2.43 10.95
N TYR A 182 -1.47 -1.66 9.86
CA TYR A 182 -1.38 -2.16 8.50
C TYR A 182 -0.26 -1.48 7.73
N VAL A 183 0.32 -2.20 6.77
CA VAL A 183 1.17 -1.61 5.73
C VAL A 183 0.33 -1.49 4.46
N ILE A 184 0.44 -0.38 3.75
CA ILE A 184 -0.31 -0.10 2.51
C ILE A 184 0.63 0.38 1.39
N ASP A 185 0.10 0.51 0.17
CA ASP A 185 0.82 0.94 -1.04
C ASP A 185 1.98 0.01 -1.41
N PHE A 186 1.61 -1.15 -1.96
CA PHE A 186 2.57 -2.18 -2.37
C PHE A 186 3.04 -1.99 -3.82
N ASP A 187 2.90 -0.79 -4.40
CA ASP A 187 3.38 -0.53 -5.77
C ASP A 187 4.90 -0.73 -5.83
N ARG A 188 5.30 -1.59 -6.77
CA ARG A 188 6.70 -2.04 -6.95
C ARG A 188 7.29 -2.81 -5.77
N CYS A 189 6.49 -3.26 -4.81
CA CYS A 189 6.96 -4.15 -3.76
C CYS A 189 7.15 -5.57 -4.31
N GLU A 190 7.98 -6.37 -3.64
CA GLU A 190 8.42 -7.67 -4.17
C GLU A 190 8.60 -8.69 -3.04
N LEU A 191 8.40 -9.96 -3.36
CA LEU A 191 8.90 -11.07 -2.56
C LEU A 191 10.39 -11.27 -2.84
N ARG A 192 11.19 -11.25 -1.79
CA ARG A 192 12.64 -11.43 -1.82
C ARG A 192 13.06 -12.41 -0.75
N GLN A 193 14.13 -13.16 -1.01
CA GLN A 193 14.80 -13.91 0.04
C GLN A 193 15.24 -12.94 1.15
N PRO A 194 14.86 -13.18 2.42
CA PRO A 194 15.27 -12.33 3.54
C PRO A 194 16.79 -12.16 3.57
N ALA A 195 17.24 -10.91 3.44
CA ALA A 195 18.65 -10.55 3.50
C ALA A 195 18.80 -9.25 4.27
N GLU A 196 19.81 -9.20 5.14
CA GLU A 196 20.05 -8.07 6.04
C GLU A 196 20.13 -6.73 5.30
N ALA A 197 20.88 -6.68 4.19
CA ALA A 197 21.11 -5.44 3.45
C ALA A 197 19.82 -4.72 3.03
N TRP A 198 18.84 -5.43 2.46
CA TRP A 198 17.60 -4.78 2.04
C TRP A 198 16.67 -4.49 3.21
N ARG A 199 16.67 -5.32 4.26
CA ARG A 199 15.86 -5.09 5.48
C ARG A 199 16.30 -3.82 6.19
N LEU A 200 17.62 -3.66 6.39
CA LEU A 200 18.19 -2.44 6.98
C LEU A 200 17.93 -1.22 6.11
N SER A 201 18.03 -1.34 4.78
CA SER A 201 17.68 -0.25 3.86
C SER A 201 16.21 0.19 4.00
N ASN A 202 15.29 -0.76 4.20
CA ASN A 202 13.87 -0.47 4.40
C ASN A 202 13.59 0.25 5.72
N LEU A 203 14.21 -0.23 6.81
CA LEU A 203 14.18 0.44 8.11
C LEU A 203 14.77 1.86 8.04
N GLN A 204 15.90 2.05 7.36
CA GLN A 204 16.50 3.37 7.18
C GLN A 204 15.59 4.34 6.39
N ARG A 205 14.81 3.83 5.43
CA ARG A 205 13.81 4.65 4.73
C ARG A 205 12.71 5.11 5.68
N LEU A 206 12.18 4.21 6.51
CA LEU A 206 11.20 4.55 7.53
C LEU A 206 11.77 5.59 8.51
N ARG A 207 12.98 5.38 9.05
CA ARG A 207 13.68 6.32 9.94
C ARG A 207 13.78 7.71 9.32
N ARG A 208 14.27 7.81 8.07
CA ARG A 208 14.37 9.10 7.36
C ARG A 208 13.02 9.78 7.18
N SER A 209 11.96 9.01 6.93
CA SER A 209 10.61 9.57 6.81
C SER A 209 10.11 10.15 8.13
N LEU A 210 10.33 9.47 9.25
CA LEU A 210 9.95 9.94 10.59
C LEU A 210 10.71 11.22 10.96
N VAL A 211 12.03 11.26 10.74
CA VAL A 211 12.85 12.46 10.99
C VAL A 211 12.38 13.63 10.14
N LYS A 212 12.09 13.40 8.84
CA LYS A 212 11.57 14.44 7.94
C LYS A 212 10.21 14.99 8.38
N LEU A 213 9.41 14.18 9.05
CA LEU A 213 8.10 14.56 9.61
C LEU A 213 8.19 15.19 11.00
N GLY A 214 9.41 15.43 11.51
CA GLY A 214 9.62 16.13 12.78
C GLY A 214 9.71 15.22 14.00
N ALA A 215 9.85 13.90 13.86
CA ALA A 215 10.03 13.00 15.01
C ALA A 215 11.27 13.33 15.86
N ALA A 216 12.26 14.01 15.27
CA ALA A 216 13.46 14.50 15.94
C ALA A 216 13.41 15.99 16.31
N ALA A 217 12.21 16.59 16.40
CA ALA A 217 12.06 18.01 16.75
C ALA A 217 12.70 18.40 18.10
N TYR A 218 12.77 17.46 19.05
CA TYR A 218 13.41 17.63 20.36
C TYR A 218 14.87 17.15 20.41
N GLY A 219 15.49 16.92 19.24
CA GLY A 219 16.86 16.46 19.09
C GLY A 219 16.99 14.96 18.83
N ASP A 220 18.09 14.59 18.16
CA ASP A 220 18.33 13.22 17.70
C ASP A 220 18.39 12.21 18.86
N ALA A 221 19.01 12.57 19.99
CA ALA A 221 19.11 11.69 21.15
C ALA A 221 17.72 11.33 21.74
N ALA A 222 16.82 12.31 21.80
CA ALA A 222 15.45 12.10 22.29
C ALA A 222 14.66 11.19 21.34
N PHE A 223 14.78 11.41 20.03
CA PHE A 223 14.17 10.55 19.01
C PHE A 223 14.70 9.12 19.08
N GLU A 224 16.02 8.96 19.20
CA GLU A 224 16.65 7.66 19.33
C GLU A 224 16.10 6.91 20.55
N GLN A 225 16.11 7.53 21.72
CA GLN A 225 15.69 6.88 22.96
C GLN A 225 14.18 6.58 22.99
N ALA A 226 13.34 7.53 22.59
CA ALA A 226 11.89 7.43 22.76
C ALA A 226 11.19 6.67 21.63
N VAL A 227 11.77 6.62 20.44
CA VAL A 227 11.11 6.10 19.24
C VAL A 227 11.95 5.03 18.54
N TRP A 228 13.17 5.37 18.13
CA TRP A 228 13.92 4.50 17.23
C TRP A 228 14.45 3.23 17.89
N GLN A 229 15.00 3.32 19.11
CA GLN A 229 15.50 2.17 19.86
C GLN A 229 14.37 1.19 20.28
N PRO A 230 13.22 1.64 20.82
CA PRO A 230 12.08 0.75 21.07
C PRO A 230 11.62 0.00 19.82
N LEU A 231 11.50 0.71 18.69
CA LEU A 231 11.14 0.12 17.40
C LEU A 231 12.16 -0.94 16.95
N LEU A 232 13.46 -0.62 16.96
CA LEU A 232 14.51 -1.54 16.55
C LEU A 232 14.61 -2.76 17.46
N HIS A 233 14.50 -2.58 18.78
CA HIS A 233 14.50 -3.70 19.73
C HIS A 233 13.32 -4.63 19.48
N ALA A 234 12.10 -4.10 19.34
CA ALA A 234 10.92 -4.90 19.05
C ALA A 234 11.03 -5.61 17.68
N TYR A 235 11.57 -4.91 16.68
CA TYR A 235 11.87 -5.48 15.36
C TYR A 235 12.81 -6.67 15.47
N GLN A 236 13.96 -6.51 16.14
CA GLN A 236 14.99 -7.55 16.22
C GLN A 236 14.46 -8.79 16.95
N ARG A 237 13.82 -8.61 18.12
CA ARG A 237 13.21 -9.72 18.87
C ARG A 237 12.17 -10.49 18.06
N THR A 238 11.38 -9.78 17.23
CA THR A 238 10.31 -10.40 16.43
C THR A 238 10.87 -11.09 15.20
N PHE A 239 11.93 -10.56 14.60
CA PHE A 239 12.53 -11.13 13.40
C PHE A 239 13.31 -12.42 13.71
N ASP A 240 13.94 -12.48 14.89
CA ASP A 240 14.77 -13.60 15.34
C ASP A 240 13.98 -14.72 16.04
N ALA A 241 12.70 -14.48 16.34
CA ALA A 241 11.78 -15.45 16.96
C ALA A 241 11.23 -16.44 15.93
#